data_AF-A0A2E4K432-F1
#
_entry.id   AF-A0A2E4K432-F1
#
_cell.length_a   1.000
_cell.length_b   1.000
_cell.length_c   1.000
_cell.angle_alpha   90.00
_cell.angle_beta   90.00
_cell.angle_gamma   90.00
#
_symmetry.space_group_name_H-M   'P 1'
#
loop_
_entity.id
_entity.type
_entity.pdbx_description
1 polymer ?
#
loop_
_entity_poly.entity_id
_entity_poly.type
_entity_poly.pdbx_seq_one_letter_code
_entity_poly.pdbx_strand_id
1 'polypeptide(L)'
;MRKVGNRLDSENKKSKKLPLKTRLLSLPDNLIMAGKGAWRGRERVLAVFAGVFMASLVITTVLAYAVGLSGAFLQYSLQESIFDAKVDFADDPGSDSEGRTNDSVLWESLCDEFVSMDEFTDCGIVYGRQGIRVSGFFDEGFIIPQPLNVGSVEGATGDWENVSWDYREALEWGPPINGERPIRFYGDGIWDGEFGDRHSVVGDSSRLIYGSWPSSAAEAAAKGAVVLPSMIASEAGVSVNDTISSLTFTYVTDNLGRENTGQGFDNCAGAEKFNPESGVVYCVVNMTVEGPMTVVAVYQEGTPTNPTLLFHPLMVSASVLSDEQKLILMDND
;
A
#
# COMPACT_ATOMS: atom_id res chain seq x y z
N MET A 1 6.16 49.09 65.93
CA MET A 1 7.63 49.12 65.77
C MET A 1 7.96 49.06 64.28
N ARG A 2 8.73 50.07 63.83
CA ARG A 2 9.16 50.46 62.46
C ARG A 2 8.12 50.52 61.32
N LYS A 3 7.78 51.77 60.99
CA LYS A 3 7.00 52.31 59.88
C LYS A 3 7.78 52.29 58.55
N VAL A 4 7.04 52.00 57.47
CA VAL A 4 6.88 52.76 56.21
C VAL A 4 8.13 53.35 55.54
N GLY A 5 8.37 52.94 54.29
CA GLY A 5 9.08 53.70 53.26
C GLY A 5 8.52 53.37 51.88
N ASN A 6 7.80 54.33 51.28
CA ASN A 6 7.10 54.25 50.00
C ASN A 6 8.05 54.27 48.77
N ARG A 7 7.66 53.50 47.74
CA ARG A 7 7.46 53.83 46.30
C ARG A 7 8.60 54.48 45.48
N LEU A 8 8.64 54.05 44.20
CA LEU A 8 9.26 54.61 42.97
C LEU A 8 10.36 53.67 42.44
N ASP A 9 10.42 53.22 41.19
CA ASP A 9 9.52 53.28 40.04
C ASP A 9 9.94 52.17 39.06
N SER A 10 8.95 51.64 38.36
CA SER A 10 9.14 50.82 37.17
C SER A 10 9.67 51.69 36.03
N GLU A 11 10.92 51.52 35.62
CA GLU A 11 11.41 51.98 34.31
C GLU A 11 12.07 50.84 33.53
N ASN A 12 11.20 50.04 32.93
CA ASN A 12 11.19 49.76 31.48
C ASN A 12 12.44 50.26 30.70
N LYS A 13 13.55 49.51 30.74
CA LYS A 13 14.67 49.67 29.80
C LYS A 13 14.24 49.22 28.40
N LYS A 14 13.52 50.10 27.68
CA LYS A 14 13.36 50.00 26.23
C LYS A 14 14.76 50.10 25.60
N SER A 15 15.30 48.96 25.19
CA SER A 15 16.47 48.87 24.31
C SER A 15 16.16 49.67 23.03
N LYS A 16 16.70 50.90 22.94
CA LYS A 16 16.67 51.70 21.71
C LYS A 16 17.42 50.90 20.64
N LYS A 17 16.68 50.24 19.74
CA LYS A 17 17.26 49.58 18.57
C LYS A 17 17.93 50.66 17.71
N LEU A 18 19.27 50.64 17.65
CA LEU A 18 20.04 51.50 16.76
C LEU A 18 19.55 51.38 15.30
N PRO A 19 19.59 52.47 14.51
CA PRO A 19 19.20 52.45 13.10
C PRO A 19 19.99 51.40 12.33
N LEU A 20 19.33 50.70 11.39
CA LEU A 20 19.94 49.59 10.64
C LEU A 20 21.24 50.02 9.93
N LYS A 21 21.27 51.25 9.39
CA LYS A 21 22.45 51.86 8.75
C LYS A 21 23.64 51.98 9.71
N THR A 22 23.40 52.39 10.95
CA THR A 22 24.44 52.53 11.98
C THR A 22 24.95 51.18 12.48
N ARG A 23 24.09 50.16 12.52
CA ARG A 23 24.50 48.78 12.81
C ARG A 23 25.38 48.23 11.69
N LEU A 24 25.00 48.45 10.44
CA LEU A 24 25.75 47.95 9.28
C LEU A 24 27.12 48.62 9.13
N LEU A 25 27.18 49.93 9.39
CA LEU A 25 28.44 50.70 9.39
C LEU A 25 29.38 50.35 10.55
N SER A 26 28.86 49.84 11.67
CA SER A 26 29.67 49.43 12.84
C SER A 26 30.02 47.94 12.85
N LEU A 27 29.51 47.14 11.91
CA LEU A 27 29.89 45.73 11.76
C LEU A 27 31.40 45.51 11.59
N PRO A 28 32.13 46.21 10.70
CA PRO A 28 33.56 45.94 10.51
C PRO A 28 34.39 46.20 11.77
N ASP A 29 34.13 47.30 12.48
CA ASP A 29 34.84 47.61 13.72
C ASP A 29 34.53 46.61 14.84
N ASN A 30 33.27 46.18 14.95
CA ASN A 30 32.87 45.16 15.91
C ASN A 30 33.46 43.78 15.57
N LEU A 31 33.58 43.42 14.29
CA LEU A 31 34.25 42.20 13.83
C LEU A 31 35.75 42.21 14.14
N ILE A 32 36.43 43.35 13.93
CA ILE A 32 37.85 43.51 14.25
C ILE A 32 38.08 43.41 15.77
N MET A 33 37.22 44.04 16.58
CA MET A 33 37.30 43.93 18.04
C MET A 33 36.99 42.51 18.53
N ALA A 34 35.99 41.83 17.95
CA ALA A 34 35.69 40.44 18.23
C ALA A 34 36.86 39.51 17.84
N GLY A 35 37.51 39.75 16.70
CA GLY A 35 38.71 39.01 16.26
C GLY A 35 39.89 39.18 17.21
N LYS A 36 40.16 40.40 17.68
CA LYS A 36 41.18 40.65 18.72
C LYS A 36 40.85 39.99 20.06
N GLY A 37 39.56 39.95 20.42
CA GLY A 37 39.07 39.23 21.60
C GLY A 37 39.26 37.71 21.47
N ALA A 38 38.96 37.16 20.29
CA ALA A 38 39.12 35.75 19.99
C ALA A 38 40.58 35.29 20.04
N TRP A 39 41.52 36.15 19.63
CA TRP A 39 42.96 35.88 19.71
C TRP A 39 43.49 35.76 21.15
N ARG A 40 42.97 36.57 22.07
CA ARG A 40 43.36 36.51 23.51
C ARG A 40 42.79 35.29 24.22
N GLY A 41 41.62 34.80 23.79
CA GLY A 41 40.93 33.64 24.36
C GLY A 41 41.09 32.36 23.52
N ARG A 42 42.27 32.13 22.94
CA ARG A 42 42.53 31.11 21.91
C ARG A 42 42.00 29.72 22.26
N GLU A 43 42.21 29.26 23.49
CA GLU A 43 41.76 27.92 23.95
C GLU A 43 40.23 27.80 24.01
N ARG A 44 39.54 28.83 24.51
CA ARG A 44 38.07 28.84 24.63
C ARG A 44 37.40 28.93 23.26
N VAL A 45 37.97 29.72 22.36
CA VAL A 45 37.45 29.87 20.99
C VAL A 45 37.65 28.61 20.17
N LEU A 46 38.82 27.96 20.28
CA LEU A 46 39.07 26.67 19.62
C LEU A 46 38.08 25.59 20.09
N ALA A 47 37.79 25.51 21.39
CA ALA A 47 36.81 24.56 21.92
C ALA A 47 35.39 24.79 21.35
N VAL A 48 34.95 26.06 21.25
CA VAL A 48 33.65 26.40 20.67
C VAL A 48 33.61 26.10 19.17
N PHE A 49 34.66 26.46 18.42
CA PHE A 49 34.73 26.14 16.98
C PHE A 49 34.75 24.63 16.75
N ALA A 50 35.53 23.86 17.52
CA ALA A 50 35.54 22.41 17.43
C ALA A 50 34.17 21.82 17.77
N GLY A 51 33.48 22.33 18.80
CA GLY A 51 32.13 21.90 19.16
C GLY A 51 31.11 22.15 18.05
N VAL A 52 31.10 23.37 17.47
CA VAL A 52 30.19 23.71 16.36
C VAL A 52 30.54 22.95 15.09
N PHE A 53 31.83 22.76 14.80
CA PHE A 53 32.29 21.98 13.65
C PHE A 53 31.88 20.52 13.76
N MET A 54 32.12 19.89 14.91
CA MET A 54 31.70 18.51 15.17
C MET A 54 30.18 18.36 15.12
N ALA A 55 29.43 19.29 15.72
CA ALA A 55 27.97 19.28 15.64
C ALA A 55 27.47 19.41 14.20
N SER A 56 28.05 20.33 13.41
CA SER A 56 27.69 20.52 12.01
C SER A 56 27.99 19.26 11.18
N LEU A 57 29.16 18.66 11.39
CA LEU A 57 29.56 17.42 10.74
C LEU A 57 28.56 16.30 11.06
N VAL A 58 28.24 16.08 12.34
CA VAL A 58 27.29 15.04 12.77
C VAL A 58 25.91 15.26 12.16
N ILE A 59 25.40 16.49 12.16
CA ILE A 59 24.10 16.80 11.54
C ILE A 59 24.14 16.47 10.05
N THR A 60 25.20 16.89 9.33
CA THR A 60 25.32 16.60 7.90
C THR A 60 25.46 15.12 7.60
N THR A 61 26.20 14.35 8.42
CA THR A 61 26.37 12.92 8.19
C THR A 61 25.09 12.15 8.48
N VAL A 62 24.35 12.51 9.53
CA VAL A 62 23.06 11.89 9.83
C VAL A 62 22.04 12.22 8.74
N LEU A 63 21.98 13.47 8.27
CA LEU A 63 21.08 13.84 7.17
C LEU A 63 21.45 13.15 5.87
N ALA A 64 22.74 13.09 5.52
CA ALA A 64 23.21 12.39 4.33
C ALA A 64 22.91 10.88 4.39
N TYR A 65 23.12 10.27 5.57
CA TYR A 65 22.78 8.87 5.78
C TYR A 65 21.27 8.62 5.71
N ALA A 66 20.47 9.47 6.34
CA ALA A 66 19.00 9.38 6.30
C ALA A 66 18.49 9.50 4.85
N VAL A 67 18.96 10.49 4.09
CA VAL A 67 18.57 10.67 2.68
C VAL A 67 19.05 9.49 1.83
N GLY A 68 20.27 8.98 2.07
CA GLY A 68 20.80 7.82 1.37
C GLY A 68 19.95 6.56 1.60
N LEU A 69 19.58 6.29 2.86
CA LEU A 69 18.67 5.20 3.20
C LEU A 69 17.28 5.39 2.60
N SER A 70 16.71 6.60 2.68
CA SER A 70 15.40 6.89 2.09
C SER A 70 15.41 6.71 0.56
N GLY A 71 16.49 7.14 -0.11
CA GLY A 71 16.66 6.93 -1.55
C GLY A 71 16.77 5.45 -1.92
N ALA A 72 17.60 4.69 -1.20
CA ALA A 72 17.74 3.25 -1.41
C ALA A 72 16.44 2.50 -1.12
N PHE A 73 15.71 2.89 -0.09
CA PHE A 73 14.41 2.32 0.25
C PHE A 73 13.37 2.55 -0.84
N LEU A 74 13.29 3.76 -1.40
CA LEU A 74 12.37 4.04 -2.51
C LEU A 74 12.72 3.23 -3.76
N GLN A 75 14.00 3.10 -4.09
CA GLN A 75 14.45 2.28 -5.22
C GLN A 75 14.11 0.79 -5.03
N TYR A 76 14.36 0.26 -3.83
CA TYR A 76 14.03 -1.13 -3.51
C TYR A 76 12.51 -1.37 -3.56
N SER A 77 11.73 -0.43 -3.01
CA SER A 77 10.26 -0.49 -3.04
C SER A 77 9.72 -0.50 -4.47
N LEU A 78 10.31 0.29 -5.37
CA LEU A 78 9.94 0.30 -6.80
C LEU A 78 10.38 -0.98 -7.53
N GLN A 79 11.50 -1.58 -7.16
CA GLN A 79 11.94 -2.86 -7.74
C GLN A 79 11.04 -4.03 -7.31
N GLU A 80 10.42 -3.93 -6.14
CA GLU A 80 9.52 -4.95 -5.62
C GLU A 80 8.04 -4.68 -5.97
N SER A 81 7.71 -3.47 -6.43
CA SER A 81 6.38 -3.16 -6.98
C SER A 81 6.20 -3.77 -8.37
N ILE A 82 5.21 -4.65 -8.49
CA ILE A 82 4.90 -5.30 -9.77
C ILE A 82 4.13 -4.35 -10.70
N PHE A 83 3.28 -3.50 -10.13
CA PHE A 83 2.43 -2.57 -10.87
C PHE A 83 2.96 -1.13 -10.71
N ASP A 84 3.20 -0.47 -11.85
CA ASP A 84 3.68 0.91 -11.89
C ASP A 84 2.52 1.92 -11.74
N ALA A 85 1.37 1.59 -12.31
CA ALA A 85 0.16 2.41 -12.25
C ALA A 85 -1.09 1.55 -11.99
N LYS A 86 -2.12 2.18 -11.43
CA LYS A 86 -3.44 1.58 -11.22
C LYS A 86 -4.51 2.58 -11.66
N VAL A 87 -5.53 2.09 -12.37
CA VAL A 87 -6.68 2.87 -12.81
C VAL A 87 -7.92 2.26 -12.17
N ASP A 88 -8.65 3.06 -11.39
CA ASP A 88 -9.91 2.68 -10.76
C ASP A 88 -11.04 3.57 -11.28
N PHE A 89 -12.29 3.10 -11.16
CA PHE A 89 -13.47 3.93 -11.41
C PHE A 89 -13.62 5.03 -10.35
N ALA A 90 -13.94 6.24 -10.82
CA ALA A 90 -14.11 7.40 -9.96
C ALA A 90 -15.36 7.33 -9.06
N ASP A 91 -16.44 6.67 -9.52
CA ASP A 91 -17.73 6.59 -8.82
C ASP A 91 -18.17 5.15 -8.53
N ASP A 92 -18.97 5.00 -7.46
CA ASP A 92 -19.62 3.75 -7.07
C ASP A 92 -20.57 3.23 -8.16
N PRO A 93 -20.73 1.90 -8.29
CA PRO A 93 -21.75 1.32 -9.15
C PRO A 93 -23.15 1.76 -8.69
N GLY A 94 -23.94 2.30 -9.60
CA GLY A 94 -25.29 2.78 -9.29
C GLY A 94 -25.96 3.58 -10.42
N SER A 95 -27.21 3.98 -10.20
CA SER A 95 -28.01 4.76 -11.17
C SER A 95 -27.43 6.12 -11.52
N ASP A 96 -26.57 6.64 -10.64
CA ASP A 96 -25.99 7.97 -10.75
C ASP A 96 -24.56 7.91 -11.33
N SER A 97 -24.07 6.72 -11.71
CA SER A 97 -22.72 6.52 -12.26
C SER A 97 -22.69 6.76 -13.77
N GLU A 98 -22.57 8.03 -14.18
CA GLU A 98 -22.41 8.37 -15.60
C GLU A 98 -21.00 7.98 -16.09
N GLY A 99 -20.92 7.09 -17.08
CA GLY A 99 -19.65 6.72 -17.74
C GLY A 99 -18.95 5.48 -17.18
N ARG A 100 -19.58 4.74 -16.27
CA ARG A 100 -19.08 3.43 -15.81
C ARG A 100 -19.56 2.30 -16.74
N THR A 101 -18.71 1.30 -16.95
CA THR A 101 -19.06 0.03 -17.59
C THR A 101 -19.03 -1.10 -16.56
N ASN A 102 -19.99 -2.01 -16.65
CA ASN A 102 -19.97 -3.29 -15.92
C ASN A 102 -19.52 -4.46 -16.81
N ASP A 103 -19.36 -4.22 -18.11
CA ASP A 103 -18.75 -5.18 -19.02
C ASP A 103 -17.23 -5.11 -18.89
N SER A 104 -16.64 -6.21 -18.40
CA SER A 104 -15.21 -6.34 -18.20
C SER A 104 -14.43 -6.40 -19.52
N VAL A 105 -15.04 -6.87 -20.61
CA VAL A 105 -14.42 -6.86 -21.95
C VAL A 105 -14.29 -5.44 -22.46
N LEU A 106 -15.33 -4.62 -22.23
CA LEU A 106 -15.26 -3.20 -22.56
C LEU A 106 -14.22 -2.48 -21.70
N TRP A 107 -14.12 -2.81 -20.41
CA TRP A 107 -13.09 -2.24 -19.54
C TRP A 107 -11.68 -2.65 -19.97
N GLU A 108 -11.46 -3.91 -20.34
CA GLU A 108 -10.19 -4.40 -20.83
C GLU A 108 -9.79 -3.77 -22.18
N SER A 109 -10.76 -3.37 -23.02
CA SER A 109 -10.45 -2.64 -24.27
C SER A 109 -9.74 -1.30 -24.07
N LEU A 110 -9.82 -0.70 -22.87
CA LEU A 110 -9.06 0.50 -22.52
C LEU A 110 -7.55 0.23 -22.50
N CYS A 111 -7.14 -1.02 -22.25
CA CYS A 111 -5.73 -1.41 -22.28
C CYS A 111 -5.11 -1.24 -23.68
N ASP A 112 -5.88 -1.45 -24.75
CA ASP A 112 -5.39 -1.22 -26.12
C ASP A 112 -5.00 0.24 -26.34
N GLU A 113 -5.73 1.18 -25.73
CA GLU A 113 -5.42 2.61 -25.79
C GLU A 113 -4.19 2.94 -24.94
N PHE A 114 -4.04 2.37 -23.75
CA PHE A 114 -2.89 2.63 -22.89
C PHE A 114 -1.59 2.10 -23.50
N VAL A 115 -1.58 0.85 -23.99
CA VAL A 115 -0.39 0.23 -24.60
C VAL A 115 -0.01 0.91 -25.93
N SER A 116 -0.93 1.68 -26.53
CA SER A 116 -0.60 2.52 -27.70
C SER A 116 0.27 3.73 -27.35
N MET A 117 0.35 4.12 -26.08
CA MET A 117 1.18 5.21 -25.59
C MET A 117 2.57 4.68 -25.22
N ASP A 118 3.63 5.43 -25.56
CA ASP A 118 5.02 5.00 -25.33
C ASP A 118 5.36 4.84 -23.84
N GLU A 119 4.53 5.39 -22.93
CA GLU A 119 4.69 5.32 -21.49
C GLU A 119 4.26 3.99 -20.86
N PHE A 120 3.37 3.21 -21.49
CA PHE A 120 2.84 1.97 -20.93
C PHE A 120 3.26 0.77 -21.78
N THR A 121 4.03 -0.13 -21.18
CA THR A 121 4.49 -1.35 -21.86
C THR A 121 3.42 -2.43 -21.89
N ASP A 122 2.62 -2.52 -20.83
CA ASP A 122 1.73 -3.66 -20.59
C ASP A 122 0.50 -3.22 -19.77
N CYS A 123 -0.63 -3.89 -19.97
CA CYS A 123 -1.89 -3.57 -19.30
C CYS A 123 -2.76 -4.81 -19.15
N GLY A 124 -3.40 -4.95 -17.99
CA GLY A 124 -4.35 -6.03 -17.75
C GLY A 124 -5.33 -5.70 -16.64
N ILE A 125 -6.48 -6.35 -16.68
CA ILE A 125 -7.54 -6.22 -15.68
C ILE A 125 -7.25 -7.10 -14.46
N VAL A 126 -7.53 -6.57 -13.26
CA VAL A 126 -7.39 -7.29 -11.99
C VAL A 126 -8.68 -7.16 -11.20
N TYR A 127 -9.29 -8.27 -10.85
CA TYR A 127 -10.38 -8.32 -9.86
C TYR A 127 -9.77 -8.68 -8.51
N GLY A 128 -10.02 -7.90 -7.47
CA GLY A 128 -9.43 -8.23 -6.17
C GLY A 128 -9.52 -7.17 -5.10
N ARG A 129 -9.88 -5.94 -5.46
CA ARG A 129 -10.12 -4.88 -4.49
C ARG A 129 -11.01 -3.81 -5.09
N GLN A 130 -12.02 -3.42 -4.32
CA GLN A 130 -12.84 -2.24 -4.57
C GLN A 130 -11.98 -0.99 -4.83
N GLY A 131 -12.45 -0.15 -5.75
CA GLY A 131 -11.75 1.07 -6.15
C GLY A 131 -11.46 1.98 -4.96
N ILE A 132 -10.25 2.56 -4.89
CA ILE A 132 -9.91 3.49 -3.82
C ILE A 132 -10.25 4.90 -4.28
N ARG A 133 -11.32 5.46 -3.73
CA ARG A 133 -11.79 6.80 -4.08
C ARG A 133 -11.44 7.77 -2.96
N VAL A 134 -10.33 8.48 -3.14
CA VAL A 134 -9.89 9.52 -2.19
C VAL A 134 -10.08 10.89 -2.82
N SER A 135 -10.95 11.70 -2.23
CA SER A 135 -11.14 13.11 -2.62
C SER A 135 -10.22 14.06 -1.85
N GLY A 136 -9.46 13.57 -0.86
CA GLY A 136 -8.50 14.34 -0.06
C GLY A 136 -7.64 13.51 0.90
N PHE A 137 -6.75 14.19 1.63
CA PHE A 137 -5.74 13.56 2.51
C PHE A 137 -6.29 12.92 3.80
N PHE A 138 -7.53 13.25 4.18
CA PHE A 138 -8.20 12.75 5.40
C PHE A 138 -9.53 12.05 5.08
N ASP A 139 -9.66 11.51 3.88
CA ASP A 139 -10.89 10.89 3.41
C ASP A 139 -11.04 9.46 3.96
N GLU A 140 -12.21 9.14 4.51
CA GLU A 140 -12.56 7.79 4.96
C GLU A 140 -12.65 6.80 3.79
N GLY A 141 -12.77 7.30 2.54
CA GLY A 141 -12.75 6.51 1.31
C GLY A 141 -11.48 5.68 1.09
N PHE A 142 -10.42 5.87 1.87
CA PHE A 142 -9.27 4.97 1.86
C PHE A 142 -9.50 3.68 2.65
N ILE A 143 -10.34 3.72 3.69
CA ILE A 143 -10.47 2.66 4.70
C ILE A 143 -11.66 1.74 4.39
N ILE A 144 -12.65 2.24 3.65
CA ILE A 144 -13.86 1.52 3.27
C ILE A 144 -13.58 0.39 2.26
N PRO A 145 -12.80 0.58 1.18
CA PRO A 145 -12.66 -0.44 0.13
C PRO A 145 -12.00 -1.71 0.66
N GLN A 146 -12.73 -2.83 0.57
CA GLN A 146 -12.24 -4.13 1.00
C GLN A 146 -11.71 -4.96 -0.18
N PRO A 147 -10.66 -5.77 0.02
CA PRO A 147 -10.31 -6.81 -0.93
C PRO A 147 -11.33 -7.93 -0.98
N LEU A 148 -11.20 -8.73 -2.04
CA LEU A 148 -11.69 -10.10 -2.02
C LEU A 148 -10.83 -10.93 -1.05
N ASN A 149 -11.45 -11.72 -0.18
CA ASN A 149 -10.75 -12.56 0.79
C ASN A 149 -11.02 -14.03 0.59
N VAL A 150 -10.00 -14.88 0.75
CA VAL A 150 -10.17 -16.34 0.69
C VAL A 150 -10.95 -16.80 1.92
N GLY A 151 -12.05 -17.54 1.69
CA GLY A 151 -12.84 -18.15 2.75
C GLY A 151 -12.47 -19.62 2.95
N SER A 152 -12.51 -20.41 1.89
CA SER A 152 -12.10 -21.82 1.92
C SER A 152 -11.61 -22.30 0.56
N VAL A 153 -10.78 -23.34 0.59
CA VAL A 153 -10.27 -24.03 -0.59
C VAL A 153 -10.53 -25.51 -0.39
N GLU A 154 -10.99 -26.19 -1.43
CA GLU A 154 -11.08 -27.65 -1.42
C GLU A 154 -10.34 -28.19 -2.63
N GLY A 155 -9.63 -29.29 -2.44
CA GLY A 155 -8.87 -29.95 -3.49
C GLY A 155 -8.69 -31.43 -3.21
N ALA A 156 -8.43 -32.20 -4.27
CA ALA A 156 -8.10 -33.61 -4.15
C ALA A 156 -6.71 -33.84 -3.51
N THR A 157 -5.88 -32.80 -3.54
CA THR A 157 -4.49 -32.77 -3.07
C THR A 157 -4.31 -31.66 -2.05
N GLY A 158 -3.61 -31.95 -0.96
CA GLY A 158 -3.38 -30.99 0.14
C GLY A 158 -4.37 -31.11 1.29
N ASP A 159 -3.95 -30.65 2.46
CA ASP A 159 -4.76 -30.55 3.68
C ASP A 159 -5.29 -29.11 3.84
N TRP A 160 -6.25 -28.74 2.99
CA TRP A 160 -6.80 -27.38 2.97
C TRP A 160 -7.65 -27.03 4.19
N GLU A 161 -8.13 -28.04 4.93
CA GLU A 161 -8.90 -27.84 6.16
C GLU A 161 -8.04 -27.28 7.30
N ASN A 162 -6.73 -27.52 7.26
CA ASN A 162 -5.78 -27.09 8.28
C ASN A 162 -5.10 -25.74 7.96
N VAL A 163 -5.46 -25.09 6.84
CA VAL A 163 -4.88 -23.81 6.42
C VAL A 163 -5.55 -22.65 7.13
N SER A 164 -4.74 -21.73 7.68
CA SER A 164 -5.25 -20.50 8.27
C SER A 164 -5.29 -19.38 7.22
N TRP A 165 -6.49 -18.89 6.93
CA TRP A 165 -6.70 -17.72 6.05
C TRP A 165 -6.62 -16.39 6.79
N ASP A 166 -6.48 -16.41 8.12
CA ASP A 166 -6.18 -15.22 8.91
C ASP A 166 -4.80 -14.67 8.53
N TYR A 167 -4.72 -13.37 8.28
CA TYR A 167 -3.48 -12.68 7.95
C TYR A 167 -3.35 -11.38 8.76
N ARG A 168 -3.08 -11.54 10.05
CA ARG A 168 -3.14 -10.43 11.02
C ARG A 168 -1.97 -9.45 10.84
N GLU A 169 -0.85 -9.94 10.33
CA GLU A 169 0.35 -9.17 10.01
C GLU A 169 0.07 -8.04 9.01
N ALA A 170 -0.92 -8.22 8.12
CA ALA A 170 -1.34 -7.18 7.19
C ALA A 170 -1.83 -5.90 7.90
N LEU A 171 -2.35 -6.01 9.12
CA LEU A 171 -2.80 -4.86 9.92
C LEU A 171 -1.64 -4.03 10.46
N GLU A 172 -0.42 -4.57 10.52
CA GLU A 172 0.76 -3.87 11.01
C GLU A 172 1.50 -3.10 9.90
N TRP A 173 1.26 -3.47 8.64
CA TRP A 173 2.04 -2.99 7.48
C TRP A 173 1.36 -1.88 6.68
N GLY A 174 0.09 -1.63 6.96
CA GLY A 174 -0.68 -0.58 6.30
C GLY A 174 -1.89 -0.18 7.14
N PRO A 175 -2.77 0.66 6.61
CA PRO A 175 -4.02 0.97 7.28
C PRO A 175 -4.79 -0.33 7.56
N PRO A 176 -5.37 -0.48 8.76
CA PRO A 176 -5.94 -1.75 9.23
C PRO A 176 -7.31 -2.01 8.58
N ILE A 177 -7.28 -2.23 7.27
CA ILE A 177 -8.45 -2.37 6.42
C ILE A 177 -8.93 -3.82 6.41
N ASN A 178 -7.99 -4.77 6.33
CA ASN A 178 -8.28 -6.18 6.20
C ASN A 178 -7.25 -7.04 6.95
N GLY A 179 -7.72 -8.04 7.69
CA GLY A 179 -6.89 -8.97 8.46
C GLY A 179 -6.98 -10.42 7.98
N GLU A 180 -7.50 -10.63 6.78
CA GLU A 180 -7.65 -11.93 6.11
C GLU A 180 -6.78 -11.98 4.85
N ARG A 181 -6.57 -13.18 4.31
CA ARG A 181 -5.76 -13.37 3.11
C ARG A 181 -6.50 -12.84 1.87
N PRO A 182 -5.95 -11.82 1.18
CA PRO A 182 -6.58 -11.32 -0.04
C PRO A 182 -6.41 -12.31 -1.19
N ILE A 183 -7.34 -12.29 -2.14
CA ILE A 183 -7.29 -13.02 -3.41
C ILE A 183 -7.40 -12.05 -4.58
N ARG A 184 -6.71 -12.37 -5.67
CA ARG A 184 -6.80 -11.64 -6.94
C ARG A 184 -7.04 -12.58 -8.10
N PHE A 185 -7.95 -12.17 -8.97
CA PHE A 185 -8.15 -12.77 -10.27
C PHE A 185 -7.51 -11.88 -11.34
N TYR A 186 -6.53 -12.42 -12.03
CA TYR A 186 -5.76 -11.73 -13.06
C TYR A 186 -6.32 -12.06 -14.44
N GLY A 187 -6.68 -11.02 -15.19
CA GLY A 187 -7.03 -11.10 -16.60
C GLY A 187 -5.84 -11.49 -17.46
N ASP A 188 -6.11 -11.66 -18.75
CA ASP A 188 -5.18 -12.31 -19.68
C ASP A 188 -3.87 -11.52 -19.80
N GLY A 189 -3.93 -10.19 -19.91
CA GLY A 189 -2.76 -9.32 -20.07
C GLY A 189 -1.80 -9.23 -18.87
N ILE A 190 -2.07 -9.91 -17.75
CA ILE A 190 -1.13 -9.98 -16.61
C ILE A 190 -0.23 -11.22 -16.69
N TRP A 191 -0.66 -12.25 -17.41
CA TRP A 191 0.03 -13.53 -17.45
C TRP A 191 1.18 -13.59 -18.44
N ASP A 192 1.23 -12.65 -19.39
CA ASP A 192 2.28 -12.51 -20.39
C ASP A 192 3.00 -11.16 -20.26
N GLY A 193 3.86 -10.87 -21.25
CA GLY A 193 4.55 -9.58 -21.34
C GLY A 193 5.49 -9.26 -20.19
N GLU A 194 5.62 -7.96 -19.93
CA GLU A 194 6.47 -7.41 -18.87
C GLU A 194 5.87 -7.74 -17.49
N PHE A 195 4.54 -7.83 -17.38
CA PHE A 195 3.91 -8.25 -16.13
C PHE A 195 4.28 -9.68 -15.75
N GLY A 196 4.29 -10.62 -16.70
CA GLY A 196 4.69 -12.00 -16.44
C GLY A 196 6.14 -12.09 -15.94
N ASP A 197 7.05 -11.33 -16.58
CA ASP A 197 8.46 -11.27 -16.18
C ASP A 197 8.61 -10.70 -14.75
N ARG A 198 7.93 -9.59 -14.43
CA ARG A 198 7.96 -8.98 -13.09
C ARG A 198 7.31 -9.81 -11.99
N HIS A 199 6.32 -10.65 -12.32
CA HIS A 199 5.77 -11.60 -11.36
C HIS A 199 6.72 -12.77 -11.08
N SER A 200 7.61 -13.09 -12.03
CA SER A 200 8.57 -14.19 -11.90
C SER A 200 9.89 -13.79 -11.21
N VAL A 201 10.31 -12.52 -11.33
CA VAL A 201 11.61 -12.02 -10.84
C VAL A 201 11.45 -10.79 -9.93
N VAL A 202 12.27 -10.68 -8.88
CA VAL A 202 12.51 -9.45 -8.11
C VAL A 202 13.96 -9.03 -8.29
N GLY A 203 14.19 -7.93 -9.01
CA GLY A 203 15.54 -7.49 -9.38
C GLY A 203 16.27 -8.54 -10.23
N ASP A 204 17.33 -9.14 -9.67
CA ASP A 204 18.11 -10.22 -10.32
C ASP A 204 17.75 -11.64 -9.80
N SER A 205 16.79 -11.76 -8.88
CA SER A 205 16.48 -13.02 -8.18
C SER A 205 15.06 -13.52 -8.48
N SER A 206 14.88 -14.84 -8.61
CA SER A 206 13.55 -15.43 -8.80
C SER A 206 12.65 -15.15 -7.60
N ARG A 207 11.45 -14.63 -7.84
CA ARG A 207 10.39 -14.51 -6.83
C ARG A 207 9.74 -15.85 -6.54
N LEU A 208 9.77 -16.75 -7.53
CA LEU A 208 9.17 -18.07 -7.46
C LEU A 208 10.15 -19.04 -6.81
N ILE A 209 9.70 -19.71 -5.75
CA ILE A 209 10.46 -20.76 -5.04
C ILE A 209 10.28 -22.09 -5.77
N TYR A 210 9.04 -22.37 -6.18
CA TYR A 210 8.68 -23.61 -6.89
C TYR A 210 7.84 -23.28 -8.12
N GLY A 211 8.04 -24.05 -9.18
CA GLY A 211 7.30 -23.89 -10.43
C GLY A 211 7.81 -22.72 -11.25
N SER A 212 6.98 -22.30 -12.21
CA SER A 212 7.29 -21.19 -13.11
C SER A 212 6.01 -20.42 -13.40
N TRP A 213 6.14 -19.11 -13.60
CA TRP A 213 5.05 -18.30 -14.09
C TRP A 213 4.61 -18.85 -15.46
N PRO A 214 3.30 -18.92 -15.76
CA PRO A 214 2.82 -19.33 -17.07
C PRO A 214 3.47 -18.52 -18.19
N SER A 215 3.77 -19.16 -19.32
CA SER A 215 4.45 -18.50 -20.44
C SER A 215 3.52 -17.64 -21.31
N SER A 216 2.22 -17.79 -21.13
CA SER A 216 1.19 -17.05 -21.86
C SER A 216 -0.14 -17.06 -21.11
N ALA A 217 -1.00 -16.09 -21.40
CA ALA A 217 -2.38 -16.05 -20.94
C ALA A 217 -3.15 -17.34 -21.29
N ALA A 218 -2.95 -17.88 -22.50
CA ALA A 218 -3.60 -19.11 -22.93
C ALA A 218 -3.19 -20.33 -22.08
N GLU A 219 -1.92 -20.40 -21.65
CA GLU A 219 -1.48 -21.45 -20.73
C GLU A 219 -2.08 -21.28 -19.34
N ALA A 220 -2.13 -20.05 -18.83
CA ALA A 220 -2.74 -19.73 -17.54
C ALA A 220 -4.24 -20.09 -17.53
N ALA A 221 -4.95 -19.76 -18.62
CA ALA A 221 -6.36 -20.05 -18.80
C ALA A 221 -6.64 -21.55 -18.89
N ALA A 222 -5.83 -22.29 -19.66
CA ALA A 222 -6.00 -23.74 -19.85
C ALA A 222 -5.81 -24.55 -18.55
N LYS A 223 -4.97 -24.05 -17.63
CA LYS A 223 -4.67 -24.72 -16.36
C LYS A 223 -5.52 -24.22 -15.18
N GLY A 224 -6.29 -23.13 -15.36
CA GLY A 224 -6.88 -22.40 -14.24
C GLY A 224 -5.79 -22.03 -13.24
N ALA A 225 -4.76 -21.34 -13.70
CA ALA A 225 -3.52 -21.15 -12.96
C ALA A 225 -3.75 -20.51 -11.59
N VAL A 226 -3.22 -21.15 -10.55
CA VAL A 226 -3.17 -20.65 -9.18
C VAL A 226 -1.71 -20.51 -8.75
N VAL A 227 -1.36 -19.33 -8.25
CA VAL A 227 -0.03 -19.02 -7.72
C VAL A 227 -0.16 -18.71 -6.24
N LEU A 228 0.47 -19.55 -5.42
CA LEU A 228 0.28 -19.55 -3.97
C LEU A 228 1.42 -18.84 -3.23
N PRO A 229 1.11 -18.12 -2.13
CA PRO A 229 2.13 -17.68 -1.18
C PRO A 229 2.81 -18.88 -0.52
N SER A 230 4.11 -18.76 -0.23
CA SER A 230 4.90 -19.84 0.36
C SER A 230 4.38 -20.37 1.71
N MET A 231 3.84 -19.51 2.59
CA MET A 231 3.28 -19.96 3.87
C MET A 231 2.06 -20.85 3.65
N ILE A 232 1.12 -20.41 2.80
CA ILE A 232 -0.11 -21.16 2.49
C ILE A 232 0.22 -22.50 1.82
N ALA A 233 1.13 -22.51 0.85
CA ALA A 233 1.55 -23.75 0.19
C ALA A 233 2.17 -24.75 1.19
N SER A 234 2.96 -24.25 2.15
CA SER A 234 3.56 -25.07 3.20
C SER A 234 2.54 -25.61 4.21
N GLU A 235 1.54 -24.82 4.59
CA GLU A 235 0.48 -25.23 5.52
C GLU A 235 -0.45 -26.28 4.90
N ALA A 236 -0.86 -26.04 3.65
CA ALA A 236 -1.68 -26.98 2.89
C ALA A 236 -0.91 -28.25 2.49
N GLY A 237 0.43 -28.23 2.55
CA GLY A 237 1.27 -29.34 2.11
C GLY A 237 1.19 -29.61 0.60
N VAL A 238 0.94 -28.58 -0.20
CA VAL A 238 0.76 -28.68 -1.66
C VAL A 238 2.01 -28.33 -2.43
N SER A 239 2.15 -28.94 -3.60
CA SER A 239 3.25 -28.76 -4.54
C SER A 239 2.75 -28.31 -5.91
N VAL A 240 3.68 -27.94 -6.78
CA VAL A 240 3.35 -27.56 -8.16
C VAL A 240 2.75 -28.74 -8.91
N ASN A 241 1.69 -28.47 -9.69
CA ASN A 241 0.81 -29.41 -10.39
C ASN A 241 -0.28 -30.08 -9.53
N ASP A 242 -0.40 -29.71 -8.26
CA ASP A 242 -1.55 -30.11 -7.44
C ASP A 242 -2.83 -29.40 -7.90
N THR A 243 -3.97 -30.04 -7.69
CA THR A 243 -5.27 -29.61 -8.21
C THR A 243 -6.20 -29.16 -7.10
N ILE A 244 -6.84 -28.01 -7.31
CA ILE A 244 -7.90 -27.44 -6.49
C ILE A 244 -9.23 -27.66 -7.23
N SER A 245 -10.24 -28.15 -6.50
CA SER A 245 -11.57 -28.43 -7.05
C SER A 245 -12.53 -27.26 -6.87
N SER A 246 -12.47 -26.59 -5.72
CA SER A 246 -13.33 -25.46 -5.41
C SER A 246 -12.56 -24.39 -4.62
N LEU A 247 -12.90 -23.13 -4.87
CA LEU A 247 -12.34 -21.97 -4.20
C LEU A 247 -13.47 -21.04 -3.81
N THR A 248 -13.70 -20.90 -2.51
CA THR A 248 -14.69 -19.97 -1.97
C THR A 248 -13.98 -18.72 -1.48
N PHE A 249 -14.38 -17.58 -2.00
CA PHE A 249 -13.91 -16.28 -1.56
C PHE A 249 -15.09 -15.39 -1.19
N THR A 250 -14.79 -14.28 -0.55
CA THR A 250 -15.80 -13.33 -0.08
C THR A 250 -15.61 -11.99 -0.77
N TYR A 251 -16.73 -11.33 -1.09
CA TYR A 251 -16.77 -9.98 -1.65
C TYR A 251 -17.76 -9.12 -0.86
N VAL A 252 -17.58 -7.81 -0.90
CA VAL A 252 -18.42 -6.84 -0.19
C VAL A 252 -19.48 -6.29 -1.14
N THR A 253 -20.72 -6.23 -0.67
CA THR A 253 -21.86 -5.68 -1.43
C THR A 253 -22.28 -4.30 -0.94
N ASP A 254 -22.13 -4.05 0.37
CA ASP A 254 -22.53 -2.78 0.99
C ASP A 254 -21.72 -2.54 2.27
N ASN A 255 -21.61 -1.27 2.68
CA ASN A 255 -20.87 -0.86 3.87
C ASN A 255 -21.65 0.20 4.68
N LEU A 256 -21.58 0.09 6.01
CA LEU A 256 -22.15 1.07 6.94
C LEU A 256 -21.03 1.68 7.78
N GLY A 257 -20.87 2.99 7.62
CA GLY A 257 -19.96 3.79 8.42
C GLY A 257 -20.30 3.80 9.91
N ARG A 258 -19.37 4.37 10.70
CA ARG A 258 -19.35 4.31 12.17
C ARG A 258 -20.61 4.86 12.86
N GLU A 259 -21.34 5.77 12.22
CA GLU A 259 -22.57 6.36 12.78
C GLU A 259 -23.78 5.42 12.70
N ASN A 260 -23.79 4.51 11.72
CA ASN A 260 -24.92 3.61 11.44
C ASN A 260 -24.65 2.15 11.84
N THR A 261 -23.46 1.84 12.38
CA THR A 261 -23.07 0.49 12.83
C THR A 261 -24.08 -0.15 13.79
N GLY A 262 -24.80 0.66 14.60
CA GLY A 262 -25.80 0.16 15.55
C GLY A 262 -27.16 -0.22 14.94
N GLN A 263 -27.41 0.12 13.67
CA GLN A 263 -28.66 -0.21 12.96
C GLN A 263 -28.58 -1.56 12.24
N GLY A 264 -27.38 -1.99 11.83
CA GLY A 264 -27.20 -3.15 10.96
C GLY A 264 -27.72 -2.87 9.55
N PHE A 265 -27.64 -3.87 8.66
CA PHE A 265 -28.23 -3.77 7.33
C PHE A 265 -29.67 -4.27 7.35
N ASP A 266 -30.59 -3.50 6.75
CA ASP A 266 -31.98 -3.94 6.59
C ASP A 266 -32.12 -5.15 5.65
N ASN A 267 -31.20 -5.28 4.68
CA ASN A 267 -31.20 -6.37 3.70
C ASN A 267 -29.77 -6.72 3.25
N CYS A 268 -28.99 -7.38 4.12
CA CYS A 268 -27.73 -7.97 3.73
C CYS A 268 -27.95 -9.37 3.12
N ALA A 269 -27.49 -9.57 1.88
CA ALA A 269 -27.59 -10.85 1.19
C ALA A 269 -26.68 -11.94 1.80
N GLY A 270 -25.67 -11.54 2.56
CA GLY A 270 -24.68 -12.41 3.17
C GLY A 270 -24.55 -12.23 4.68
N ALA A 271 -23.31 -12.22 5.18
CA ALA A 271 -22.98 -12.05 6.60
C ALA A 271 -22.52 -10.63 6.89
N GLU A 272 -23.00 -10.07 8.00
CA GLU A 272 -22.49 -8.79 8.50
C GLU A 272 -21.16 -8.99 9.21
N LYS A 273 -20.13 -8.26 8.76
CA LYS A 273 -18.78 -8.31 9.32
C LYS A 273 -18.37 -6.94 9.82
N PHE A 274 -18.25 -6.81 11.14
CA PHE A 274 -17.70 -5.60 11.75
C PHE A 274 -16.18 -5.64 11.76
N ASN A 275 -15.54 -4.62 11.18
CA ASN A 275 -14.11 -4.42 11.34
C ASN A 275 -13.89 -3.42 12.51
N PRO A 276 -13.37 -3.88 13.66
CA PRO A 276 -13.19 -3.03 14.83
C PRO A 276 -12.14 -1.92 14.63
N GLU A 277 -11.19 -2.12 13.72
CA GLU A 277 -10.11 -1.17 13.47
C GLU A 277 -10.56 0.01 12.62
N SER A 278 -11.39 -0.25 11.59
CA SER A 278 -11.99 0.80 10.77
C SER A 278 -13.30 1.35 11.34
N GLY A 279 -13.99 0.58 12.18
CA GLY A 279 -15.30 0.94 12.73
C GLY A 279 -16.44 0.85 11.70
N VAL A 280 -16.24 0.10 10.61
CA VAL A 280 -17.20 -0.09 9.51
C VAL A 280 -17.80 -1.49 9.59
N VAL A 281 -19.10 -1.61 9.29
CA VAL A 281 -19.77 -2.91 9.08
C VAL A 281 -19.89 -3.16 7.59
N TYR A 282 -19.50 -4.34 7.14
CA TYR A 282 -19.60 -4.77 5.75
C TYR A 282 -20.65 -5.86 5.59
N CYS A 283 -21.41 -5.81 4.51
CA CYS A 283 -22.22 -6.94 4.07
C CYS A 283 -21.38 -7.81 3.13
N VAL A 284 -20.95 -8.96 3.63
CA VAL A 284 -20.00 -9.86 2.97
C VAL A 284 -20.73 -11.07 2.40
N VAL A 285 -20.57 -11.34 1.12
CA VAL A 285 -21.19 -12.47 0.43
C VAL A 285 -20.13 -13.46 -0.04
N ASN A 286 -20.41 -14.75 0.11
CA ASN A 286 -19.52 -15.81 -0.36
C ASN A 286 -19.81 -16.13 -1.83
N MET A 287 -18.75 -16.24 -2.62
CA MET A 287 -18.78 -16.70 -3.99
C MET A 287 -17.84 -17.90 -4.13
N THR A 288 -18.34 -18.98 -4.74
CA THR A 288 -17.57 -20.20 -4.97
C THR A 288 -17.29 -20.36 -6.46
N VAL A 289 -16.05 -20.66 -6.77
CA VAL A 289 -15.60 -21.02 -8.11
C VAL A 289 -15.32 -22.52 -8.14
N GLU A 290 -15.89 -23.19 -9.14
CA GLU A 290 -15.72 -24.62 -9.37
C GLU A 290 -14.99 -24.82 -10.70
N GLY A 291 -14.01 -25.72 -10.70
CA GLY A 291 -13.29 -26.08 -11.92
C GLY A 291 -11.91 -26.61 -11.62
N PRO A 292 -11.27 -27.31 -12.56
CA PRO A 292 -9.91 -27.80 -12.38
C PRO A 292 -8.95 -26.61 -12.36
N MET A 293 -8.58 -26.18 -11.16
CA MET A 293 -7.56 -25.18 -10.91
C MET A 293 -6.25 -25.90 -10.57
N THR A 294 -5.14 -25.43 -11.11
CA THR A 294 -3.83 -26.08 -10.90
C THR A 294 -2.86 -25.11 -10.26
N VAL A 295 -2.14 -25.56 -9.22
CA VAL A 295 -1.06 -24.80 -8.62
C VAL A 295 0.13 -24.79 -9.59
N VAL A 296 0.38 -23.66 -10.25
CA VAL A 296 1.45 -23.54 -11.26
C VAL A 296 2.77 -23.05 -10.67
N ALA A 297 2.70 -22.26 -9.60
CA ALA A 297 3.88 -21.74 -8.93
C ALA A 297 3.62 -21.42 -7.46
N VAL A 298 4.70 -21.39 -6.68
CA VAL A 298 4.71 -20.92 -5.30
C VAL A 298 5.72 -19.78 -5.21
N TYR A 299 5.26 -18.62 -4.75
CA TYR A 299 6.09 -17.42 -4.66
C TYR A 299 6.51 -17.13 -3.21
N GLN A 300 7.69 -16.53 -3.07
CA GLN A 300 8.17 -16.06 -1.79
C GLN A 300 7.46 -14.76 -1.41
N GLU A 301 6.87 -14.74 -0.22
CA GLU A 301 6.31 -13.52 0.36
C GLU A 301 7.45 -12.54 0.66
N GLY A 302 7.36 -11.36 0.05
CA GLY A 302 8.38 -10.33 0.10
C GLY A 302 8.16 -9.33 1.23
N THR A 303 8.84 -8.20 1.13
CA THR A 303 8.58 -7.07 2.02
C THR A 303 7.35 -6.28 1.55
N PRO A 304 6.54 -5.76 2.48
CA PRO A 304 5.37 -4.96 2.13
C PRO A 304 5.81 -3.63 1.50
N THR A 305 5.47 -3.38 0.23
CA THR A 305 5.87 -2.16 -0.47
C THR A 305 4.75 -1.15 -0.59
N ASN A 306 3.61 -1.58 -1.16
CA ASN A 306 2.49 -0.71 -1.47
C ASN A 306 1.21 -1.14 -0.71
N PRO A 307 0.74 -0.35 0.27
CA PRO A 307 -0.47 -0.68 1.05
C PRO A 307 -1.77 -0.61 0.22
N THR A 308 -1.76 0.07 -0.93
CA THR A 308 -2.92 0.11 -1.85
C THR A 308 -3.09 -1.21 -2.62
N LEU A 309 -1.98 -1.90 -2.86
CA LEU A 309 -1.92 -3.17 -3.55
C LEU A 309 -1.82 -4.35 -2.59
N LEU A 310 -2.30 -4.23 -1.34
CA LEU A 310 -2.58 -5.29 -0.35
C LEU A 310 -1.65 -6.53 -0.33
N PHE A 311 -1.14 -6.85 0.84
CA PHE A 311 0.03 -7.71 0.95
C PHE A 311 -0.27 -9.18 0.62
N HIS A 312 0.62 -9.77 -0.19
CA HIS A 312 0.71 -11.20 -0.47
C HIS A 312 -0.62 -11.91 -0.81
N PRO A 313 -1.27 -11.51 -1.91
CA PRO A 313 -2.52 -12.14 -2.34
C PRO A 313 -2.30 -13.52 -2.94
N LEU A 314 -3.31 -14.38 -2.78
CA LEU A 314 -3.45 -15.57 -3.63
C LEU A 314 -3.81 -15.10 -5.05
N MET A 315 -3.03 -15.49 -6.06
CA MET A 315 -3.24 -15.05 -7.44
C MET A 315 -3.85 -16.19 -8.26
N VAL A 316 -4.94 -15.90 -8.97
CA VAL A 316 -5.70 -16.88 -9.77
C VAL A 316 -5.97 -16.30 -11.15
N SER A 317 -5.99 -17.14 -12.18
CA SER A 317 -6.42 -16.74 -13.51
C SER A 317 -7.90 -16.35 -13.51
N ALA A 318 -8.28 -15.20 -14.04
CA ALA A 318 -9.68 -14.78 -14.16
C ALA A 318 -10.50 -15.67 -15.10
N SER A 319 -9.85 -16.55 -15.88
CA SER A 319 -10.49 -17.59 -16.69
C SER A 319 -11.33 -18.59 -15.87
N VAL A 320 -11.10 -18.68 -14.55
CA VAL A 320 -11.88 -19.56 -13.67
C VAL A 320 -13.25 -18.97 -13.33
N LEU A 321 -13.41 -17.65 -13.48
CA LEU A 321 -14.66 -16.95 -13.21
C LEU A 321 -15.61 -17.06 -14.40
N SER A 322 -16.88 -17.35 -14.14
CA SER A 322 -17.93 -17.22 -15.16
C SER A 322 -18.17 -15.74 -15.51
N ASP A 323 -18.77 -15.48 -16.67
CA ASP A 323 -19.08 -14.11 -17.08
C ASP A 323 -20.08 -13.45 -16.12
N GLU A 324 -21.02 -14.22 -15.56
CA GLU A 324 -21.92 -13.74 -14.50
C GLU A 324 -21.16 -13.38 -13.22
N GLN A 325 -20.16 -14.17 -12.83
CA GLN A 325 -19.33 -13.86 -11.66
C GLN A 325 -18.50 -12.59 -11.88
N LYS A 326 -17.89 -12.43 -13.06
CA LYS A 326 -17.18 -11.20 -13.43
C LYS A 326 -18.10 -9.98 -13.38
N LEU A 327 -19.31 -10.10 -13.90
CA LEU A 327 -20.32 -9.03 -13.86
C LEU A 327 -20.67 -8.65 -12.41
N ILE A 328 -20.93 -9.63 -11.55
CA ILE A 328 -21.21 -9.39 -10.12
C ILE A 328 -20.04 -8.67 -9.46
N LEU A 329 -18.80 -9.08 -9.74
CA LEU A 329 -17.63 -8.40 -9.18
C LEU A 329 -17.53 -6.95 -9.67
N MET A 330 -17.71 -6.70 -10.97
CA MET A 330 -17.71 -5.35 -11.54
C MET A 330 -18.83 -4.46 -10.98
N ASP A 331 -19.99 -5.04 -10.68
CA ASP A 331 -21.13 -4.32 -10.09
C ASP A 331 -20.96 -4.03 -8.58
N ASN A 332 -19.97 -4.64 -7.91
CA ASN A 332 -19.71 -4.47 -6.48
C ASN A 332 -18.30 -3.91 -6.19
N ASP A 333 -17.61 -3.38 -7.22
CA ASP A 333 -16.24 -2.83 -7.15
C ASP A 333 -16.14 -1.30 -6.95
#